data_AF-A0A5Q4SXV3-F1
#
_entry.id   AF-A0A5Q4SXV3-F1
#
_cell.length_a   1.000
_cell.length_b   1.000
_cell.length_c   1.000
_cell.angle_alpha   90.00
_cell.angle_beta   90.00
_cell.angle_gamma   90.00
#
_symmetry.space_group_name_H-M   'P 1'
#
loop_
_entity.id
_entity.type
_entity.pdbx_description
1 polymer ?
#
loop_
_entity_poly.entity_id
_entity_poly.type
_entity_poly.pdbx_seq_one_letter_code
_entity_poly.pdbx_strand_id
1 'polypeptide(L)' 'MLHHQLDDERLRTVLRGLTADEAAVAARWAQGAGTWTESALGADLPAAYGERVRRKLHRLGARQAQRAVAVAR' A
#
# COMPACT_ATOMS: atom_id res chain seq x y z
N MET A 1 -12.59 -4.30 21.14
CA MET A 1 -11.38 -4.89 20.51
C MET A 1 -11.56 -5.27 19.02
N LEU A 2 -12.69 -4.95 18.36
CA LEU A 2 -12.93 -5.34 16.95
C LEU A 2 -12.30 -4.40 15.91
N HIS A 3 -12.15 -3.10 16.21
CA HIS A 3 -11.63 -2.12 15.24
C HIS A 3 -10.20 -2.43 14.77
N HIS A 4 -9.29 -2.78 15.69
CA HIS A 4 -7.89 -3.08 15.36
C HIS A 4 -7.74 -4.30 14.44
N GLN A 5 -8.54 -5.35 14.66
CA GLN A 5 -8.50 -6.54 13.80
C GLN A 5 -9.06 -6.29 12.39
N LEU A 6 -10.09 -5.44 12.27
CA LEU A 6 -10.62 -5.03 10.97
C LEU A 6 -9.61 -4.18 10.19
N ASP A 7 -8.87 -3.31 10.88
CA ASP A 7 -7.80 -2.51 10.26
C ASP A 7 -6.64 -3.40 9.79
N ASP A 8 -6.23 -4.38 10.59
CA ASP A 8 -5.19 -5.35 10.22
C ASP A 8 -5.57 -6.21 9.02
N GLU A 9 -6.81 -6.70 8.94
CA GLU A 9 -7.25 -7.54 7.82
C GLU A 9 -7.39 -6.73 6.52
N ARG A 10 -7.84 -5.47 6.62
CA ARG A 10 -7.86 -4.54 5.49
C ARG A 10 -6.45 -4.24 4.99
N LEU A 11 -5.52 -3.97 5.90
CA LEU A 11 -4.12 -3.74 5.59
C LEU A 11 -3.49 -4.97 4.91
N ARG A 12 -3.71 -6.17 5.47
CA ARG A 12 -3.25 -7.43 4.86
C ARG A 12 -3.81 -7.67 3.48
N THR A 13 -5.06 -7.30 3.21
CA THR A 13 -5.69 -7.42 1.89
C THR A 13 -5.04 -6.49 0.87
N VAL A 14 -4.74 -5.24 1.27
CA VAL A 14 -4.02 -4.28 0.40
C VAL A 14 -2.61 -4.78 0.12
N LEU A 15 -1.89 -5.26 1.14
CA LEU A 15 -0.53 -5.78 1.00
C LEU A 15 -0.46 -7.05 0.14
N ARG A 16 -1.45 -7.95 0.23
CA ARG A 16 -1.57 -9.13 -0.65
C ARG A 16 -1.72 -8.78 -2.13
N GLY A 17 -2.15 -7.56 -2.45
CA GLY A 17 -2.26 -7.07 -3.83
C GLY A 17 -0.95 -6.57 -4.44
N LEU A 18 0.15 -6.57 -3.68
CA LEU A 18 1.46 -6.08 -4.11
C LEU A 18 2.37 -7.23 -4.54
N THR A 19 3.23 -6.99 -5.54
CA THR A 19 4.39 -7.85 -5.81
C THR A 19 5.47 -7.65 -4.73
N ALA A 20 6.47 -8.52 -4.70
CA ALA A 20 7.60 -8.40 -3.77
C ALA A 20 8.29 -7.02 -3.89
N ASP A 21 8.56 -6.57 -5.11
CA ASP A 21 9.17 -5.28 -5.40
C ASP A 21 8.31 -4.10 -4.95
N GLU A 22 7.00 -4.14 -5.24
CA GLU A 22 6.07 -3.10 -4.79
C GLU A 22 5.97 -3.04 -3.26
N ALA A 23 5.99 -4.20 -2.60
CA ALA A 23 5.99 -4.29 -1.15
C ALA A 23 7.29 -3.74 -0.55
N ALA A 24 8.44 -4.00 -1.17
CA ALA A 24 9.73 -3.45 -0.73
C ALA A 24 9.74 -1.91 -0.79
N VAL A 25 9.25 -1.33 -1.89
CA VAL A 25 9.13 0.14 -2.02
C VAL A 25 8.16 0.71 -0.98
N ALA A 26 7.00 0.08 -0.78
CA ALA A 26 6.01 0.52 0.20
C ALA A 26 6.55 0.44 1.64
N ALA A 27 7.30 -0.62 1.97
CA ALA A 27 7.93 -0.79 3.28
C ALA A 27 8.99 0.29 3.54
N ARG A 28 9.84 0.60 2.56
CA ARG A 28 10.84 1.67 2.68
C ARG A 28 10.19 3.04 2.87
N TRP A 29 9.13 3.32 2.10
CA TRP A 29 8.37 4.56 2.26
C TRP A 29 7.76 4.65 3.68
N ALA A 30 7.16 3.57 4.17
CA ALA A 30 6.57 3.50 5.51
C ALA A 30 7.61 3.65 6.64
N GLN A 31 8.86 3.24 6.41
CA GLN A 31 9.97 3.41 7.33
C GLN A 31 10.57 4.84 7.31
N GLY A 32 10.03 5.74 6.48
CA GLY A 32 10.45 7.14 6.45
C GLY A 32 11.59 7.43 5.48
N ALA A 33 11.82 6.59 4.46
CA ALA A 33 12.84 6.81 3.43
C ALA A 33 12.55 8.00 2.47
N GLY A 34 11.69 8.95 2.88
CA GLY A 34 11.31 10.13 2.13
C GLY A 34 10.15 9.88 1.17
N THR A 35 10.32 10.29 -0.07
CA THR A 35 9.32 10.21 -1.14
C THR A 35 9.20 8.80 -1.71
N TRP A 36 8.11 8.55 -2.45
CA TRP A 36 7.93 7.30 -3.21
C TRP A 36 9.06 7.06 -4.22
N THR A 37 9.55 8.14 -4.83
CA THR A 37 10.69 8.12 -5.74
C THR A 37 11.96 7.66 -5.03
N GLU A 38 12.32 8.26 -3.90
CA GLU A 38 13.50 7.89 -3.11
C GLU A 38 13.42 6.47 -2.58
N SER A 39 12.22 6.04 -2.18
CA SER A 39 11.96 4.67 -1.73
C SER A 39 12.17 3.64 -2.84
N ALA A 40 11.79 3.97 -4.08
CA ALA A 40 12.03 3.12 -5.25
C ALA A 40 13.51 3.04 -5.62
N LEU A 41 14.20 4.19 -5.65
CA LEU A 41 15.64 4.23 -5.90
C LEU A 41 16.42 3.45 -4.85
N GLY A 42 16.04 3.55 -3.57
CA GLY A 42 16.66 2.77 -2.50
C GLY A 42 16.32 1.28 -2.52
N ALA A 43 15.38 0.85 -3.36
CA ALA A 43 15.07 -0.56 -3.62
C ALA A 43 15.67 -1.05 -4.95
N ASP A 44 16.63 -0.30 -5.52
CA ASP A 44 17.26 -0.56 -6.82
C ASP A 44 16.26 -0.61 -7.99
N LEU A 45 15.16 0.16 -7.87
CA LEU A 45 14.12 0.27 -8.89
C LEU A 45 14.10 1.68 -9.49
N PRO A 46 13.61 1.86 -10.74
CA PRO A 46 13.48 3.17 -11.34
C PRO A 46 12.60 4.11 -10.51
N ALA A 47 12.93 5.40 -10.44
CA ALA A 47 12.13 6.43 -9.77
C ALA A 47 10.63 6.37 -10.11
N ALA A 48 10.31 6.18 -11.40
CA ALA A 48 8.93 6.08 -11.88
C ALA A 48 8.17 4.86 -11.31
N TYR A 49 8.88 3.85 -10.81
CA TYR A 49 8.28 2.70 -10.13
C TYR A 49 7.60 3.13 -8.84
N GLY A 50 8.21 4.03 -8.06
CA GLY A 50 7.63 4.57 -6.82
C GLY A 50 6.26 5.17 -7.02
N GLU A 51 6.09 6.01 -8.04
CA GLU A 51 4.79 6.60 -8.39
C GLU A 51 3.77 5.56 -8.86
N ARG A 52 4.20 4.45 -9.48
CA ARG A 52 3.30 3.33 -9.80
C ARG A 52 2.81 2.65 -8.53
N VAL A 53 3.70 2.38 -7.57
CA VAL A 53 3.35 1.77 -6.27
C VAL A 53 2.35 2.66 -5.52
N ARG A 54 2.64 3.96 -5.42
CA ARG A 54 1.75 4.95 -4.79
C ARG A 54 0.34 4.91 -5.38
N ARG A 55 0.23 4.99 -6.72
CA ARG A 55 -1.07 4.95 -7.41
C ARG A 55 -1.81 3.63 -7.18
N LYS A 56 -1.09 2.52 -7.14
CA LYS A 56 -1.67 1.20 -6.87
C LYS A 56 -2.21 1.10 -5.45
N LEU A 57 -1.41 1.50 -4.45
CA LEU A 57 -1.84 1.53 -3.05
C LEU A 57 -3.06 2.41 -2.84
N HIS A 58 -3.08 3.61 -3.42
CA HIS A 58 -4.25 4.50 -3.35
C HIS A 58 -5.49 3.83 -3.96
N ARG A 59 -5.35 3.17 -5.11
CA ARG A 59 -6.45 2.43 -5.75
C ARG A 59 -6.93 1.24 -4.91
N LEU A 60 -6.03 0.47 -4.32
CA LEU A 60 -6.37 -0.67 -3.45
C LEU A 60 -7.07 -0.20 -2.18
N GLY A 61 -6.58 0.87 -1.55
CA GLY A 61 -7.24 1.50 -0.41
C GLY A 61 -8.65 1.99 -0.73
N ALA A 62 -8.83 2.68 -1.86
CA ALA A 62 -10.14 3.15 -2.31
C ALA A 62 -11.12 1.99 -2.55
N ARG A 63 -10.70 0.90 -3.21
CA ARG A 63 -11.52 -0.29 -3.41
C ARG A 63 -11.91 -0.94 -2.08
N GLN A 64 -10.99 -1.00 -1.12
CA GLN A 64 -11.28 -1.57 0.19
C GLN A 64 -12.25 -0.69 1.00
N ALA A 65 -12.11 0.63 0.93
CA ALA A 65 -13.06 1.56 1.54
C ALA A 65 -14.47 1.43 0.93
N GLN A 66 -14.57 1.31 -0.40
CA GLN A 66 -15.85 1.08 -1.08
C GLN A 66 -16.52 -0.24 -0.65
N ARG A 67 -15.74 -1.33 -0.52
CA ARG A 67 -16.24 -2.61 -0.01
C ARG A 67 -16.73 -2.51 1.43
N ALA A 68 -16.01 -1.80 2.29
CA ALA A 68 -16.41 -1.60 3.69
C ALA A 68 -17.75 -0.84 3.80
N VAL A 69 -18.00 0.13 2.92
CA VAL A 69 -19.28 0.85 2.84
C VAL A 69 -20.42 -0.03 2.29
N ALA A 70 -20.13 -0.93 1.35
CA ALA A 70 -21.12 -1.83 0.77
C ALA A 70 -21.57 -2.96 1.71
N VAL A 71 -20.70 -3.41 2.62
CA VAL A 71 -21.02 -4.45 3.63
C VAL A 71 -21.76 -3.87 4.84
N ALA A 72 -21.78 -2.55 5.00
CA ALA A 72 -22.49 -1.84 6.07
C ALA A 72 -23.95 -1.45 5.69
N ARG A 73 -24.48 -1.95 4.57
CA ARG A 73 -25.87 -1.78 4.12
C ARG A 73 -26.60 -3.12 4.17
#